data_AF-A0ABD3NK03-F1
#
_entry.id   AF-A0ABD3NK03-F1
#
_cell.length_a   1.000
_cell.length_b   1.000
_cell.length_c   1.000
_cell.angle_alpha   90.00
_cell.angle_beta   90.00
_cell.angle_gamma   90.00
#
_symmetry.space_group_name_H-M   'P 1'
#
loop_
_entity.id
_entity.type
_entity.pdbx_description
1 polymer ?
#
loop_
_entity_poly.entity_id
_entity_poly.type
_entity_poly.pdbx_seq_one_letter_code
_entity_poly.pdbx_strand_id
1 'polypeptide(L)'
;MFFSGTITFTELKGVMKSLGQNPTDDELQRMILSVDDNGDNEIDFEEFLILMSSNKSKDDPDRELKEAFKVFDADGNGKISKSEMKELMKKLGQKLSDEEIEAMMNEVDSDKNGEIDFEEFKSMMASMTSSITISRYARISAVSSKLAPLTNHRHILTTPPTRFFTAATPIQPDVRLYQYQICPFCNITKSLLSHSKLDYESVEVNPLTKAELKPWSGEYRKVPIALIDGNQINGSEHILESILNAQFVQNSLEKRWADEIRKDDEGKMTMQQFQKSDSAQKWLRFAADDLAALLYPNICGSLRDSYDAFKYVKNVDSFSALQKMSIQSLGALAMYFAARKVKSKRNITDEKEALKDALDKYELEGLQSGKSLYSSGHASSPDLGDLAVFGVLYSVRGLNAHHNAIESRGGAVKEWYGRMSMQVLGVQTD
;
A
#
# COMPACT_ATOMS: atom_id res chain seq x y z
N MET A 1 -17.42 6.37 0.65
CA MET A 1 -16.83 7.73 0.57
C MET A 1 -15.88 7.95 1.75
N PHE A 2 -14.83 7.11 1.88
CA PHE A 2 -13.79 7.20 2.92
C PHE A 2 -12.52 6.48 2.41
N PHE A 3 -12.14 6.75 1.17
CA PHE A 3 -10.94 6.17 0.55
C PHE A 3 -9.78 7.19 0.48
N SER A 4 -9.96 8.39 1.05
CA SER A 4 -8.94 9.44 1.02
C SER A 4 -7.75 9.15 1.93
N GLY A 5 -7.89 8.28 2.95
CA GLY A 5 -6.84 8.07 3.96
C GLY A 5 -6.67 9.26 4.92
N THR A 6 -7.72 10.06 5.08
CA THR A 6 -7.84 11.23 5.98
C THR A 6 -9.16 11.15 6.78
N ILE A 7 -9.29 11.88 7.90
CA ILE A 7 -10.51 12.00 8.71
C ILE A 7 -10.95 13.46 8.68
N THR A 8 -12.15 13.74 8.17
CA THR A 8 -12.70 15.10 8.11
C THR A 8 -13.41 15.50 9.40
N PHE A 9 -13.68 16.79 9.57
CA PHE A 9 -14.46 17.35 10.70
C PHE A 9 -15.78 16.62 10.96
N THR A 10 -16.56 16.37 9.90
CA THR A 10 -17.88 15.70 10.00
C THR A 10 -17.73 14.24 10.46
N GLU A 11 -16.64 13.60 10.04
CA GLU A 11 -16.35 12.20 10.34
C GLU A 11 -15.84 12.05 11.77
N LEU A 12 -14.98 12.96 12.24
CA LEU A 12 -14.53 13.04 13.62
C LEU A 12 -15.70 13.29 14.58
N LYS A 13 -16.63 14.18 14.23
CA LYS A 13 -17.86 14.46 14.99
C LYS A 13 -18.77 13.24 15.12
N GLY A 14 -18.94 12.48 14.03
CA GLY A 14 -19.70 11.22 14.03
C GLY A 14 -19.06 10.15 14.93
N VAL A 15 -17.73 10.03 14.88
CA VAL A 15 -16.96 9.08 15.70
C VAL A 15 -17.06 9.42 17.19
N MET A 16 -16.89 10.68 17.60
CA MET A 16 -16.95 11.06 19.02
C MET A 16 -18.33 10.85 19.62
N LYS A 17 -19.41 11.10 18.86
CA LYS A 17 -20.79 10.76 19.27
C LYS A 17 -21.00 9.26 19.44
N SER A 18 -20.44 8.44 18.54
CA SER A 18 -20.54 6.97 18.64
C SER A 18 -19.76 6.38 19.82
N LEU A 19 -18.76 7.12 20.33
CA LEU A 19 -18.00 6.79 21.54
C LEU A 19 -18.61 7.38 22.83
N GLY A 20 -19.83 7.92 22.75
CA GLY A 20 -20.55 8.47 23.90
C GLY A 20 -20.11 9.87 24.34
N GLN A 21 -19.29 10.56 23.54
CA GLN A 21 -18.87 11.94 23.80
C GLN A 21 -19.65 12.93 22.94
N ASN A 22 -20.01 14.08 23.50
CA ASN A 22 -20.69 15.17 22.80
C ASN A 22 -19.84 16.45 22.80
N PRO A 23 -18.69 16.46 22.10
CA PRO A 23 -17.87 17.66 21.98
C PRO A 23 -18.58 18.73 21.14
N THR A 24 -18.28 19.99 21.44
CA THR A 24 -18.73 21.16 20.66
C THR A 24 -17.95 21.30 19.36
N ASP A 25 -18.51 22.01 18.39
CA ASP A 25 -17.86 22.21 17.08
C ASP A 25 -16.51 22.94 17.22
N ASP A 26 -16.41 23.89 18.16
CA ASP A 26 -15.16 24.59 18.49
C ASP A 26 -14.12 23.68 19.17
N GLU A 27 -14.54 22.63 19.87
CA GLU A 27 -13.62 21.65 20.48
C GLU A 27 -13.09 20.68 19.42
N LEU A 28 -13.96 20.19 18.53
CA LEU A 28 -13.57 19.36 17.38
C LEU A 28 -12.62 20.10 16.44
N GLN A 29 -12.91 21.38 16.17
CA GLN A 29 -12.07 22.19 15.30
C GLN A 29 -10.69 22.44 15.91
N ARG A 30 -10.61 22.61 17.24
CA ARG A 30 -9.33 22.67 17.97
C ARG A 30 -8.58 21.34 17.97
N MET A 31 -9.28 20.20 17.99
CA MET A 31 -8.64 18.88 17.90
C MET A 31 -8.00 18.67 16.53
N ILE A 32 -8.67 19.05 15.46
CA ILE A 32 -8.14 18.97 14.08
C ILE A 32 -6.96 19.92 13.93
N LEU A 33 -7.14 21.21 14.24
CA LEU A 33 -6.06 22.21 14.17
C LEU A 33 -4.84 21.88 15.03
N SER A 34 -4.96 21.01 16.04
CA SER A 34 -3.83 20.63 16.89
C SER A 34 -2.90 19.58 16.27
N VAL A 35 -3.34 18.91 15.20
CA VAL A 35 -2.58 17.87 14.50
C VAL A 35 -2.50 18.07 12.99
N ASP A 36 -3.34 18.94 12.43
CA ASP A 36 -3.43 19.32 11.03
C ASP A 36 -2.22 20.21 10.64
N ASP A 37 -1.11 19.54 10.32
CA ASP A 37 0.19 20.16 10.03
C ASP A 37 0.23 20.67 8.57
N ASN A 38 -0.63 20.10 7.70
CA ASN A 38 -0.74 20.49 6.29
C ASN A 38 -1.83 21.56 6.03
N GLY A 39 -2.66 21.87 7.02
CA GLY A 39 -3.70 22.91 6.97
C GLY A 39 -4.91 22.54 6.11
N ASP A 40 -5.11 21.25 5.80
CA ASP A 40 -6.19 20.77 4.94
C ASP A 40 -7.52 20.56 5.67
N ASN A 41 -7.56 20.79 6.99
CA ASN A 41 -8.69 20.55 7.91
C ASN A 41 -9.19 19.09 7.92
N GLU A 42 -8.35 18.16 7.49
CA GLU A 42 -8.53 16.73 7.63
C GLU A 42 -7.38 16.14 8.50
N ILE A 43 -7.50 14.88 8.91
CA ILE A 43 -6.47 14.19 9.73
C ILE A 43 -5.99 12.96 8.98
N ASP A 44 -4.79 12.99 8.42
CA ASP A 44 -4.18 11.88 7.69
C ASP A 44 -3.64 10.75 8.60
N PHE A 45 -3.01 9.71 8.05
CA PHE A 45 -2.52 8.58 8.85
C PHE A 45 -1.43 8.98 9.87
N GLU A 46 -0.56 9.94 9.52
CA GLU A 46 0.53 10.43 10.36
C GLU A 46 -0.03 11.35 11.46
N GLU A 47 -0.97 12.22 11.09
CA GLU A 47 -1.72 13.08 12.00
C GLU A 47 -2.68 12.28 12.88
N PHE A 48 -3.21 11.16 12.40
CA PHE A 48 -4.02 10.21 13.18
C PHE A 48 -3.17 9.48 14.21
N LEU A 49 -1.93 9.09 13.85
CA LEU A 49 -0.98 8.54 14.82
C LEU A 49 -0.61 9.59 15.88
N ILE A 50 -0.43 10.86 15.49
CA ILE A 50 -0.22 11.98 16.43
C ILE A 50 -1.47 12.21 17.27
N LEU A 51 -2.67 12.17 16.71
CA LEU A 51 -3.95 12.37 17.40
C LEU A 51 -4.32 11.20 18.31
N MET A 52 -3.90 9.97 17.99
CA MET A 52 -3.99 8.81 18.90
C MET A 52 -2.91 8.86 19.99
N SER A 53 -1.71 9.37 19.67
CA SER A 53 -0.65 9.65 20.65
C SER A 53 -0.97 10.87 21.53
N SER A 54 -1.83 11.77 21.04
CA SER A 54 -2.25 13.01 21.69
C SER A 54 -3.67 12.95 22.25
N ASN A 55 -4.42 11.88 21.95
CA ASN A 55 -5.64 11.50 22.66
C ASN A 55 -5.24 10.93 24.00
N LYS A 56 -4.82 11.88 24.85
CA LYS A 56 -4.82 11.77 26.29
C LYS A 56 -6.21 11.30 26.68
N SER A 57 -6.39 10.00 26.89
CA SER A 57 -7.49 9.58 27.74
C SER A 57 -7.23 10.30 29.08
N LYS A 58 -8.23 11.00 29.61
CA LYS A 58 -8.08 11.73 30.88
C LYS A 58 -7.78 10.78 32.05
N ASP A 59 -7.86 9.47 31.82
CA ASP A 59 -7.77 8.44 32.85
C ASP A 59 -6.52 7.54 32.72
N ASP A 60 -5.92 7.35 31.54
CA ASP A 60 -4.62 6.65 31.36
C ASP A 60 -3.97 6.92 29.97
N PRO A 61 -2.96 7.80 29.86
CA PRO A 61 -2.31 8.18 28.60
C PRO A 61 -1.52 7.05 27.93
N ASP A 62 -1.25 5.97 28.66
CA ASP A 62 -0.37 4.89 28.23
C ASP A 62 -1.13 3.59 27.96
N ARG A 63 -2.47 3.60 27.96
CA ARG A 63 -3.30 2.38 27.90
C ARG A 63 -2.97 1.46 26.73
N GLU A 64 -2.89 1.99 25.51
CA GLU A 64 -2.61 1.20 24.31
C GLU A 64 -1.17 0.67 24.30
N LEU A 65 -0.22 1.47 24.82
CA LEU A 65 1.18 1.04 25.02
C LEU A 65 1.29 -0.04 26.09
N LYS A 66 0.49 0.03 27.17
CA LYS A 66 0.40 -0.99 28.22
C LYS A 66 -0.24 -2.28 27.70
N GLU A 67 -1.26 -2.19 26.84
CA GLU A 67 -1.86 -3.36 26.18
C GLU A 67 -0.87 -4.03 25.22
N ALA A 68 -0.09 -3.24 24.46
CA ALA A 68 1.00 -3.76 23.65
C ALA A 68 2.10 -4.38 24.52
N PHE A 69 2.55 -3.70 25.56
CA PHE A 69 3.57 -4.19 26.50
C PHE A 69 3.20 -5.54 27.14
N LYS A 70 1.94 -5.71 27.54
CA LYS A 70 1.41 -6.99 28.07
C LYS A 70 1.44 -8.16 27.09
N VAL A 71 1.59 -7.91 25.80
CA VAL A 71 1.79 -8.99 24.80
C VAL A 71 3.22 -9.50 24.83
N PHE A 72 4.18 -8.66 25.25
CA PHE A 72 5.60 -9.00 25.36
C PHE A 72 5.96 -9.49 26.77
N ASP A 73 5.44 -8.85 27.82
CA ASP A 73 5.56 -9.22 29.23
C ASP A 73 4.59 -10.38 29.55
N ALA A 74 5.05 -11.61 29.31
CA ALA A 74 4.21 -12.80 29.34
C ALA A 74 3.98 -13.32 30.75
N ASP A 75 4.94 -13.08 31.66
CA ASP A 75 4.83 -13.45 33.07
C ASP A 75 4.18 -12.33 33.93
N GLY A 76 3.99 -11.14 33.36
CA GLY A 76 3.32 -10.00 33.99
C GLY A 76 4.18 -9.32 35.05
N ASN A 77 5.51 -9.47 34.98
CA ASN A 77 6.45 -8.92 35.96
C ASN A 77 6.71 -7.41 35.76
N GLY A 78 6.14 -6.81 34.71
CA GLY A 78 6.29 -5.39 34.39
C GLY A 78 7.55 -5.06 33.57
N LYS A 79 8.23 -6.08 33.06
CA LYS A 79 9.45 -6.00 32.26
C LYS A 79 9.42 -7.05 31.14
N ILE A 80 10.23 -6.85 30.12
CA ILE A 80 10.38 -7.81 29.01
C ILE A 80 11.80 -8.35 29.06
N SER A 81 11.93 -9.61 29.44
CA SER A 81 13.21 -10.29 29.45
C SER A 81 13.66 -10.70 28.05
N LYS A 82 14.97 -10.96 27.89
CA LYS A 82 15.54 -11.57 26.67
C LYS A 82 14.79 -12.85 26.25
N SER A 83 14.38 -13.65 27.23
CA SER A 83 13.68 -14.92 27.03
C SER A 83 12.25 -14.69 26.51
N GLU A 84 11.54 -13.70 27.03
CA GLU A 84 10.19 -13.36 26.59
C GLU A 84 10.18 -12.74 25.20
N MET A 85 11.16 -11.87 24.90
CA MET A 85 11.39 -11.37 23.55
C MET A 85 11.66 -12.52 22.57
N LYS A 86 12.53 -13.47 22.96
CA LYS A 86 12.83 -14.68 22.16
C LYS A 86 11.59 -15.56 21.96
N GLU A 87 10.80 -15.74 23.00
CA GLU A 87 9.60 -16.57 22.95
C GLU A 87 8.50 -15.94 22.10
N LEU A 88 8.31 -14.62 22.17
CA LEU A 88 7.39 -13.89 21.32
C LEU A 88 7.83 -13.98 19.85
N MET A 89 9.11 -13.76 19.55
CA MET A 89 9.62 -13.88 18.18
C MET A 89 9.44 -15.31 17.64
N LYS A 90 9.59 -16.31 18.50
CA LYS A 90 9.29 -17.72 18.17
C LYS A 90 7.80 -17.96 17.96
N LYS A 91 6.91 -17.36 18.76
CA LYS A 91 5.44 -17.39 18.59
C LYS A 91 4.99 -16.69 17.29
N LEU A 92 5.72 -15.65 16.86
CA LEU A 92 5.55 -14.96 15.58
C LEU A 92 6.22 -15.70 14.40
N GLY A 93 6.78 -16.89 14.63
CA GLY A 93 7.33 -17.76 13.58
C GLY A 93 8.77 -17.45 13.17
N GLN A 94 9.48 -16.58 13.89
CA GLN A 94 10.90 -16.33 13.69
C GLN A 94 11.79 -17.07 14.69
N LYS A 95 12.91 -17.59 14.21
CA LYS A 95 14.03 -18.03 15.06
C LYS A 95 15.14 -17.00 14.91
N LEU A 96 15.17 -16.03 15.81
CA LEU A 96 16.32 -15.13 15.94
C LEU A 96 17.44 -15.84 16.70
N SER A 97 18.67 -15.58 16.30
CA SER A 97 19.88 -16.01 17.01
C SER A 97 20.03 -15.25 18.34
N ASP A 98 20.78 -15.83 19.28
CA ASP A 98 20.98 -15.19 20.58
C ASP A 98 21.75 -13.87 20.46
N GLU A 99 22.58 -13.74 19.42
CA GLU A 99 23.32 -12.54 19.05
C GLU A 99 22.42 -11.43 18.51
N GLU A 100 21.42 -11.77 17.68
CA GLU A 100 20.45 -10.79 17.16
C GLU A 100 19.56 -10.24 18.28
N ILE A 101 19.15 -11.10 19.22
CA ILE A 101 18.35 -10.66 20.37
C ILE A 101 19.21 -9.83 21.33
N GLU A 102 20.48 -10.20 21.53
CA GLU A 102 21.41 -9.41 22.35
C GLU A 102 21.62 -8.00 21.78
N ALA A 103 21.76 -7.89 20.46
CA ALA A 103 21.88 -6.60 19.79
C ALA A 103 20.62 -5.73 20.01
N MET A 104 19.43 -6.34 19.94
CA MET A 104 18.16 -5.64 20.20
C MET A 104 18.04 -5.15 21.64
N MET A 105 18.41 -5.98 22.61
CA MET A 105 18.39 -5.58 24.02
C MET A 105 19.35 -4.41 24.24
N ASN A 106 20.59 -4.49 23.76
CA ASN A 106 21.60 -3.45 23.93
C ASN A 106 21.25 -2.08 23.33
N GLU A 107 20.32 -2.01 22.37
CA GLU A 107 19.88 -0.75 21.77
C GLU A 107 18.74 -0.07 22.54
N VAL A 108 18.00 -0.81 23.36
CA VAL A 108 16.78 -0.35 24.04
C VAL A 108 16.97 -0.28 25.56
N ASP A 109 17.64 -1.28 26.12
CA ASP A 109 18.05 -1.41 27.52
C ASP A 109 19.09 -0.33 27.84
N SER A 110 18.59 0.82 28.27
CA SER A 110 19.38 2.03 28.48
C SER A 110 20.14 1.97 29.79
N ASP A 111 19.58 1.26 30.78
CA ASP A 111 20.20 1.05 32.08
C ASP A 111 21.10 -0.21 32.14
N LYS A 112 21.07 -1.03 31.09
CA LYS A 112 21.85 -2.26 30.90
C LYS A 112 21.54 -3.33 31.95
N ASN A 113 20.30 -3.40 32.41
CA ASN A 113 19.87 -4.37 33.40
C ASN A 113 19.52 -5.75 32.81
N GLY A 114 19.50 -5.88 31.47
CA GLY A 114 19.21 -7.11 30.73
C GLY A 114 17.72 -7.37 30.49
N GLU A 115 16.85 -6.42 30.83
CA GLU A 115 15.39 -6.46 30.72
C GLU A 115 14.91 -5.11 30.17
N ILE A 116 13.76 -5.07 29.49
CA ILE A 116 13.18 -3.82 28.98
C ILE A 116 11.98 -3.46 29.86
N ASP A 117 12.08 -2.39 30.64
CA ASP A 117 10.95 -1.91 31.43
C ASP A 117 9.94 -1.12 30.59
N PHE A 118 8.80 -0.76 31.19
CA PHE A 118 7.75 -0.03 30.48
C PHE A 118 8.21 1.34 29.94
N GLU A 119 9.07 2.05 30.66
CA GLU A 119 9.58 3.35 30.22
C GLU A 119 10.65 3.21 29.13
N GLU A 120 11.45 2.15 29.15
CA GLU A 120 12.38 1.80 28.07
C GLU A 120 11.65 1.32 26.82
N PHE A 121 10.59 0.52 26.98
CA PHE A 121 9.70 0.14 25.90
C PHE A 121 8.99 1.36 25.30
N LYS A 122 8.53 2.28 26.16
CA LYS A 122 7.93 3.55 25.76
C LYS A 122 8.95 4.47 25.09
N SER A 123 10.19 4.51 25.57
CA SER A 123 11.30 5.27 25.00
C SER A 123 11.77 4.69 23.66
N MET A 124 11.79 3.37 23.50
CA MET A 124 11.95 2.69 22.21
C MET A 124 10.86 3.13 21.24
N MET A 125 9.60 3.12 21.69
CA MET A 125 8.47 3.54 20.86
C MET A 125 8.48 5.05 20.55
N ALA A 126 8.94 5.87 21.49
CA ALA A 126 9.06 7.31 21.36
C ALA A 126 10.32 7.75 20.58
N SER A 127 11.42 6.99 20.59
CA SER A 127 12.64 7.27 19.83
C SER A 127 12.51 6.83 18.36
N MET A 128 11.74 5.77 18.12
CA MET A 128 11.28 5.37 16.79
C MET A 128 10.35 6.42 16.15
N THR A 129 9.61 7.19 16.95
CA THR A 129 8.89 8.40 16.50
C THR A 129 9.76 9.66 16.56
N SER A 130 10.77 9.77 17.43
CA SER A 130 11.64 10.96 17.57
C SER A 130 12.78 11.05 16.57
N SER A 131 13.06 9.99 15.79
CA SER A 131 13.87 10.11 14.56
C SER A 131 13.21 11.07 13.54
N ILE A 132 11.93 11.39 13.71
CA ILE A 132 11.17 12.42 12.99
C ILE A 132 11.51 13.84 13.52
N THR A 133 11.95 13.98 14.77
CA THR A 133 12.16 15.28 15.45
C THR A 133 13.59 15.82 15.34
N ILE A 134 14.62 14.96 15.25
CA ILE A 134 16.02 15.43 15.18
C ILE A 134 16.32 16.13 13.85
N SER A 135 15.68 15.71 12.75
CA SER A 135 15.73 16.45 11.47
C SER A 135 15.01 17.82 11.51
N ARG A 136 14.10 18.05 12.48
CA ARG A 136 13.43 19.35 12.70
C ARG A 136 14.35 20.36 13.40
N TYR A 137 15.13 19.95 14.41
CA TYR A 137 15.94 20.90 15.21
C TYR A 137 17.18 21.43 14.45
N ALA A 138 17.80 20.61 13.60
CA ALA A 138 18.94 21.04 12.79
C ALA A 138 18.58 22.11 11.74
N ARG A 139 17.33 22.13 11.26
CA ARG A 139 16.85 23.12 10.27
C ARG A 139 16.52 24.48 10.89
N ILE A 140 16.03 24.53 12.13
CA ILE A 140 15.67 25.81 12.78
C ILE A 140 16.92 26.65 13.09
N SER A 141 18.05 26.01 13.43
CA SER A 141 19.33 26.70 13.66
C SER A 141 19.97 27.24 12.37
N ALA A 142 19.85 26.51 11.25
CA ALA A 142 20.51 26.87 10.00
C ALA A 142 19.78 27.97 9.19
N VAL A 143 18.49 28.20 9.41
CA VAL A 143 17.69 29.18 8.65
C VAL A 143 17.85 30.62 9.16
N SER A 144 18.43 30.84 10.34
CA SER A 144 18.63 32.19 10.90
C SER A 144 19.83 32.96 10.31
N SER A 145 20.73 32.31 9.55
CA SER A 145 21.90 32.99 8.98
C SER A 145 22.16 32.63 7.52
N LYS A 146 21.50 33.37 6.60
CA LYS A 146 22.09 33.95 5.38
C LYS A 146 21.00 34.39 4.41
N LEU A 147 20.84 35.70 4.27
CA LEU A 147 20.18 36.35 3.14
C LEU A 147 21.22 37.15 2.35
N ALA A 148 21.02 37.18 1.02
CA ALA A 148 21.54 38.10 -0.04
C ALA A 148 22.35 37.41 -1.16
N PRO A 149 22.44 37.98 -2.38
CA PRO A 149 21.37 37.90 -3.39
C PRO A 149 21.87 37.40 -4.76
N LEU A 150 20.89 37.07 -5.62
CA LEU A 150 21.02 36.65 -7.01
C LEU A 150 21.79 37.65 -7.88
N THR A 151 22.67 37.15 -8.76
CA THR A 151 22.96 37.79 -10.04
C THR A 151 23.13 36.77 -11.18
N ASN A 152 22.83 37.29 -12.36
CA ASN A 152 22.47 36.70 -13.65
C ASN A 152 23.72 36.41 -14.52
N HIS A 153 23.73 35.37 -15.37
CA HIS A 153 24.38 35.45 -16.69
C HIS A 153 23.94 34.35 -17.69
N ARG A 154 23.95 34.78 -18.95
CA ARG A 154 23.41 34.24 -20.21
C ARG A 154 24.08 32.98 -20.79
N HIS A 155 23.26 32.24 -21.56
CA HIS A 155 23.49 31.53 -22.83
C HIS A 155 24.90 31.07 -23.25
N ILE A 156 25.02 29.77 -23.61
CA ILE A 156 25.75 29.31 -24.80
C ILE A 156 25.01 28.13 -25.45
N LEU A 157 24.69 28.28 -26.75
CA LEU A 157 24.26 27.23 -27.68
C LEU A 157 25.46 26.40 -28.15
N THR A 158 25.37 25.08 -28.13
CA THR A 158 26.19 24.21 -28.99
C THR A 158 25.36 23.04 -29.53
N THR A 159 25.49 22.81 -30.84
CA THR A 159 24.77 21.85 -31.68
C THR A 159 25.24 20.40 -31.46
N PRO A 160 24.38 19.37 -31.65
CA PRO A 160 24.77 17.97 -31.50
C PRO A 160 25.40 17.39 -32.77
N PRO A 161 26.28 16.38 -32.69
CA PRO A 161 26.71 15.64 -33.86
C PRO A 161 25.68 14.57 -34.24
N THR A 162 25.39 14.54 -35.53
CA THR A 162 24.50 13.61 -36.22
C THR A 162 24.96 12.16 -36.02
N ARG A 163 24.10 11.30 -35.50
CA ARG A 163 24.27 9.83 -35.58
C ARG A 163 23.14 9.22 -36.39
N PHE A 164 23.54 8.30 -37.26
CA PHE A 164 22.77 7.65 -38.29
C PHE A 164 21.56 6.90 -37.72
N PHE A 165 20.41 7.07 -38.37
CA PHE A 165 19.16 6.37 -38.10
C PHE A 165 19.30 4.89 -38.45
N THR A 166 19.36 4.03 -37.43
CA THR A 166 18.88 2.65 -37.52
C THR A 166 17.41 2.64 -37.11
N ALA A 167 16.55 1.88 -37.80
CA ALA A 167 15.10 1.85 -37.62
C ALA A 167 14.70 1.90 -36.13
N ALA A 168 14.11 3.02 -35.70
CA ALA A 168 13.83 3.29 -34.30
C ALA A 168 12.75 2.34 -33.79
N THR A 169 13.10 1.51 -32.82
CA THR A 169 12.14 0.88 -31.92
C THR A 169 11.24 1.98 -31.36
N PRO A 170 9.90 1.83 -31.35
CA PRO A 170 9.03 2.86 -30.80
C PRO A 170 9.47 3.20 -29.38
N ILE A 171 9.71 4.49 -29.12
CA ILE A 171 10.24 4.98 -27.86
C ILE A 171 9.21 4.67 -26.77
N GLN A 172 9.55 3.77 -25.85
CA GLN A 172 8.74 3.49 -24.68
C GLN A 172 8.79 4.70 -23.74
N PRO A 173 7.68 5.09 -23.09
CA PRO A 173 7.72 6.09 -22.03
C PRO A 173 8.60 5.60 -20.88
N ASP A 174 9.37 6.51 -20.28
CA ASP A 174 10.15 6.22 -19.08
C ASP A 174 9.22 6.20 -17.86
N VAL A 175 9.02 5.02 -17.27
CA VAL A 175 8.10 4.83 -16.15
C VAL A 175 8.86 4.38 -14.90
N ARG A 176 8.80 5.19 -13.85
CA ARG A 176 9.22 4.80 -12.49
C ARG A 176 8.02 4.79 -11.55
N LEU A 177 7.71 3.61 -11.01
CA LEU A 177 6.57 3.37 -10.12
C LEU A 177 7.03 3.24 -8.67
N TYR A 178 6.60 4.17 -7.82
CA TYR A 178 6.78 4.13 -6.38
C TYR A 178 5.60 3.41 -5.74
N GLN A 179 5.87 2.33 -5.02
CA GLN A 179 4.84 1.36 -4.64
C GLN A 179 5.12 0.66 -3.30
N TYR A 180 4.08 0.00 -2.78
CA TYR A 180 4.26 -1.09 -1.82
C TYR A 180 3.96 -2.42 -2.50
N GLN A 181 4.80 -3.43 -2.28
CA GLN A 181 4.68 -4.73 -2.96
C GLN A 181 3.29 -5.37 -2.78
N ILE A 182 2.77 -5.35 -1.56
CA ILE A 182 1.47 -5.96 -1.20
C ILE A 182 0.27 -5.02 -1.40
N CYS A 183 0.46 -3.80 -1.91
CA CYS A 183 -0.64 -2.85 -2.07
C CYS A 183 -1.54 -3.25 -3.26
N PRO A 184 -2.86 -3.43 -3.06
CA PRO A 184 -3.78 -3.75 -4.15
C PRO A 184 -3.75 -2.71 -5.27
N PHE A 185 -3.79 -1.41 -4.94
CA PHE A 185 -3.78 -0.31 -5.91
C PHE A 185 -2.49 -0.27 -6.74
N CYS A 186 -1.34 -0.57 -6.13
CA CYS A 186 -0.07 -0.68 -6.85
C CYS A 186 -0.09 -1.87 -7.82
N ASN A 187 -0.68 -2.99 -7.42
CA ASN A 187 -0.75 -4.18 -8.27
C ASN A 187 -1.76 -4.04 -9.41
N ILE A 188 -2.83 -3.26 -9.28
CA ILE A 188 -3.69 -2.89 -10.41
C ILE A 188 -2.85 -2.20 -11.50
N THR A 189 -2.04 -1.21 -11.13
CA THR A 189 -1.12 -0.52 -12.06
C THR A 189 -0.11 -1.48 -12.68
N LYS A 190 0.54 -2.32 -11.86
CA LYS A 190 1.52 -3.32 -12.33
C LYS A 190 0.90 -4.33 -13.30
N SER A 191 -0.36 -4.71 -13.11
CA SER A 191 -1.06 -5.62 -14.02
C SER A 191 -1.22 -5.01 -15.41
N LEU A 192 -1.57 -3.73 -15.53
CA LEU A 192 -1.62 -3.06 -16.83
C LEU A 192 -0.23 -2.94 -17.47
N LEU A 193 0.78 -2.50 -16.72
CA LEU A 193 2.17 -2.37 -17.19
C LEU A 193 2.71 -3.70 -17.74
N SER A 194 2.50 -4.78 -16.98
CA SER A 194 2.99 -6.12 -17.36
C SER A 194 2.22 -6.71 -18.56
N HIS A 195 0.91 -6.42 -18.64
CA HIS A 195 0.08 -6.85 -19.75
C HIS A 195 0.42 -6.11 -21.05
N SER A 196 0.71 -4.81 -20.98
CA SER A 196 1.10 -3.99 -22.13
C SER A 196 2.56 -4.17 -22.55
N LYS A 197 3.35 -4.97 -21.80
CA LYS A 197 4.79 -5.17 -22.02
C LYS A 197 5.56 -3.85 -21.99
N LEU A 198 5.13 -2.93 -21.13
CA LEU A 198 5.83 -1.69 -20.89
C LEU A 198 6.88 -1.91 -19.81
N ASP A 199 8.13 -1.63 -20.14
CA ASP A 199 9.22 -1.69 -19.18
C ASP A 199 9.08 -0.55 -18.15
N TYR A 200 9.32 -0.85 -16.87
CA TYR A 200 9.25 0.15 -15.80
C TYR A 200 10.22 -0.17 -14.66
N GLU A 201 10.68 0.85 -13.98
CA GLU A 201 11.42 0.74 -12.73
C GLU A 201 10.44 0.75 -11.55
N SER A 202 10.55 -0.20 -10.63
CA SER A 202 9.80 -0.19 -9.38
C SER A 202 10.67 0.26 -8.21
N VAL A 203 10.15 1.19 -7.41
CA VAL A 203 10.78 1.67 -6.18
C VAL A 203 9.88 1.32 -5.01
N GLU A 204 10.38 0.47 -4.11
CA GLU A 204 9.69 0.16 -2.86
C GLU A 204 9.80 1.37 -1.92
N VAL A 205 8.66 1.97 -1.60
CA VAL A 205 8.61 3.09 -0.66
C VAL A 205 8.68 2.54 0.76
N ASN A 206 9.50 3.14 1.59
CA ASN A 206 9.52 2.81 3.01
C ASN A 206 8.21 3.33 3.66
N PRO A 207 7.33 2.46 4.18
CA PRO A 207 6.03 2.88 4.69
C PRO A 207 6.12 3.75 5.95
N LEU A 208 7.25 3.68 6.68
CA LEU A 208 7.48 4.47 7.89
C LEU A 208 8.13 5.82 7.57
N THR A 209 9.17 5.81 6.73
CA THR A 209 9.97 7.03 6.51
C THR A 209 9.58 7.81 5.27
N LYS A 210 8.99 7.14 4.27
CA LYS A 210 8.65 7.67 2.94
C LYS A 210 9.81 8.43 2.29
N ALA A 211 11.05 8.02 2.60
CA ALA A 211 12.26 8.75 2.25
C ALA A 211 12.45 8.88 0.73
N GLU A 212 11.93 7.91 -0.02
CA GLU A 212 11.99 7.83 -1.48
C GLU A 212 11.10 8.89 -2.14
N LEU A 213 10.06 9.36 -1.43
CA LEU A 213 9.07 10.32 -1.94
C LEU A 213 9.39 11.77 -1.53
N LYS A 214 9.91 11.96 -0.31
CA LYS A 214 10.18 13.27 0.31
C LYS A 214 10.94 14.29 -0.58
N PRO A 215 11.93 13.91 -1.40
CA PRO A 215 12.71 14.90 -2.16
C PRO A 215 11.94 15.61 -3.27
N TRP A 216 10.84 15.01 -3.77
CA TRP A 216 10.23 15.46 -5.02
C TRP A 216 8.69 15.40 -5.03
N SER A 217 8.04 14.56 -4.22
CA SER A 217 6.60 14.27 -4.39
C SER A 217 5.63 15.34 -3.84
N GLY A 218 6.15 16.52 -3.46
CA GLY A 218 5.34 17.64 -2.96
C GLY A 218 4.72 17.35 -1.60
N GLU A 219 3.40 17.44 -1.47
CA GLU A 219 2.63 17.04 -0.28
C GLU A 219 2.02 15.64 -0.43
N TYR A 220 1.97 15.10 -1.65
CA TYR A 220 1.36 13.80 -1.91
C TYR A 220 2.32 12.66 -1.52
N ARG A 221 1.93 11.87 -0.52
CA ARG A 221 2.77 10.82 0.09
C ARG A 221 2.15 9.42 0.07
N LYS A 222 1.11 9.22 -0.74
CA LYS A 222 0.37 7.96 -0.87
C LYS A 222 0.85 7.23 -2.12
N VAL A 223 0.97 5.91 -2.09
CA VAL A 223 1.32 5.09 -3.26
C VAL A 223 0.07 4.41 -3.85
N PRO A 224 0.03 4.12 -5.16
CA PRO A 224 1.11 4.33 -6.13
C PRO A 224 1.30 5.80 -6.56
N ILE A 225 2.56 6.17 -6.82
CA ILE A 225 2.95 7.39 -7.55
C ILE A 225 3.82 6.94 -8.72
N ALA A 226 3.58 7.46 -9.91
CA ALA A 226 4.44 7.22 -11.05
C ALA A 226 5.13 8.52 -11.50
N LEU A 227 6.39 8.41 -11.93
CA LEU A 227 7.00 9.38 -12.82
C LEU A 227 6.90 8.79 -14.23
N ILE A 228 6.17 9.47 -15.12
CA ILE A 228 6.03 9.10 -16.54
C ILE A 228 6.65 10.22 -17.37
N ASP A 229 7.76 9.93 -18.05
CA ASP A 229 8.57 10.91 -18.78
C ASP A 229 8.94 12.14 -17.92
N GLY A 230 9.24 11.88 -16.63
CA GLY A 230 9.56 12.91 -15.64
C GLY A 230 8.36 13.61 -14.99
N ASN A 231 7.13 13.33 -15.42
CA ASN A 231 5.92 13.93 -14.85
C ASN A 231 5.36 13.08 -13.70
N GLN A 232 5.13 13.70 -12.54
CA GLN A 232 4.50 13.04 -11.40
C GLN A 232 3.00 12.83 -11.62
N ILE A 233 2.55 11.59 -11.44
CA ILE A 233 1.15 11.17 -11.53
C ILE A 233 0.79 10.41 -10.26
N ASN A 234 -0.25 10.89 -9.59
CA ASN A 234 -0.64 10.44 -8.26
C ASN A 234 -1.87 9.52 -8.35
N GLY A 235 -1.83 8.38 -7.64
CA GLY A 235 -2.96 7.47 -7.54
C GLY A 235 -3.13 6.56 -8.75
N SER A 236 -3.62 5.33 -8.50
CA SER A 236 -3.68 4.29 -9.53
C SER A 236 -4.59 4.68 -10.70
N GLU A 237 -5.71 5.36 -10.47
CA GLU A 237 -6.64 5.76 -11.52
C GLU A 237 -6.00 6.64 -12.61
N HIS A 238 -5.36 7.74 -12.20
CA HIS A 238 -4.68 8.67 -13.12
C HIS A 238 -3.45 8.04 -13.78
N ILE A 239 -2.75 7.15 -13.07
CA ILE A 239 -1.63 6.40 -13.64
C ILE A 239 -2.13 5.45 -14.75
N LEU A 240 -3.21 4.69 -14.51
CA LEU A 240 -3.79 3.79 -15.52
C LEU A 240 -4.24 4.57 -16.76
N GLU A 241 -4.90 5.71 -16.57
CA GLU A 241 -5.33 6.55 -17.69
C GLU A 241 -4.13 7.06 -18.51
N SER A 242 -3.08 7.50 -17.85
CA SER A 242 -1.87 8.01 -18.51
C SER A 242 -1.15 6.91 -19.29
N ILE A 243 -1.06 5.69 -18.73
CA ILE A 243 -0.48 4.52 -19.40
C ILE A 243 -1.31 4.11 -20.63
N LEU A 244 -2.65 4.04 -20.51
CA LEU A 244 -3.53 3.69 -21.63
C LEU A 244 -3.48 4.73 -22.77
N ASN A 245 -3.20 5.99 -22.45
CA ASN A 245 -3.07 7.06 -23.42
C ASN A 245 -1.66 7.10 -24.07
N ALA A 246 -0.68 6.34 -23.59
CA ALA A 246 0.66 6.28 -24.18
C ALA A 246 0.62 5.54 -25.53
N GLN A 247 1.22 6.15 -26.57
CA GLN A 247 1.19 5.60 -27.94
C GLN A 247 1.80 4.20 -28.03
N PHE A 248 2.89 3.95 -27.29
CA PHE A 248 3.51 2.62 -27.23
C PHE A 248 2.52 1.56 -26.72
N VAL A 249 1.79 1.88 -25.65
CA VAL A 249 0.81 0.98 -25.04
C VAL A 249 -0.36 0.75 -25.98
N GLN A 250 -0.86 1.80 -26.65
CA GLN A 250 -1.91 1.66 -27.66
C GLN A 250 -1.48 0.71 -28.77
N ASN A 251 -0.29 0.90 -29.34
CA ASN A 251 0.23 0.03 -30.40
C ASN A 251 0.42 -1.42 -29.91
N SER A 252 0.92 -1.60 -28.68
CA SER A 252 1.13 -2.92 -28.06
C SER A 252 -0.20 -3.66 -27.88
N LEU A 253 -1.21 -2.98 -27.31
CA LEU A 253 -2.53 -3.55 -27.08
C LEU A 253 -3.29 -3.75 -28.40
N GLU A 254 -3.18 -2.84 -29.36
CA GLU A 254 -3.80 -2.95 -30.69
C GLU A 254 -3.26 -4.13 -31.48
N LYS A 255 -1.95 -4.40 -31.41
CA LYS A 255 -1.37 -5.58 -32.07
C LYS A 255 -1.96 -6.87 -31.52
N ARG A 256 -2.09 -6.97 -30.18
CA ARG A 256 -2.71 -8.14 -29.53
C ARG A 256 -4.20 -8.22 -29.84
N TRP A 257 -4.88 -7.08 -29.92
CA TRP A 257 -6.28 -6.99 -30.31
C TRP A 257 -6.51 -7.44 -31.77
N ALA A 258 -5.68 -7.01 -32.71
CA ALA A 258 -5.80 -7.28 -34.13
C ALA A 258 -5.61 -8.77 -34.49
N ASP A 259 -4.73 -9.48 -33.77
CA ASP A 259 -4.54 -10.93 -33.93
C ASP A 259 -5.77 -11.73 -33.44
N GLU A 260 -6.72 -11.07 -32.77
CA GLU A 260 -7.78 -11.68 -31.99
C GLU A 260 -9.20 -11.21 -32.37
N ILE A 261 -9.34 -10.34 -33.37
CA ILE A 261 -10.65 -9.86 -33.86
C ILE A 261 -11.42 -11.05 -34.45
N ARG A 262 -12.55 -11.35 -33.80
CA ARG A 262 -13.60 -12.20 -34.31
C ARG A 262 -14.15 -11.61 -35.62
N LYS A 263 -14.31 -12.42 -36.68
CA LYS A 263 -14.84 -11.97 -38.00
C LYS A 263 -16.18 -11.20 -37.90
N ASP A 264 -16.91 -11.38 -36.81
CA ASP A 264 -18.20 -10.79 -36.46
C ASP A 264 -18.11 -9.42 -35.73
N ASP A 265 -16.91 -9.00 -35.30
CA ASP A 265 -16.66 -7.74 -34.57
C ASP A 265 -15.76 -6.74 -35.31
N GLU A 266 -15.42 -7.01 -36.57
CA GLU A 266 -14.74 -6.04 -37.45
C GLU A 266 -15.51 -4.71 -37.47
N GLY A 267 -14.92 -3.68 -36.85
CA GLY A 267 -15.38 -2.29 -36.92
C GLY A 267 -16.29 -1.78 -35.78
N LYS A 268 -16.52 -2.53 -34.69
CA LYS A 268 -17.48 -2.11 -33.63
C LYS A 268 -16.90 -1.36 -32.43
N MET A 269 -15.65 -1.59 -32.05
CA MET A 269 -15.05 -0.97 -30.86
C MET A 269 -13.53 -0.90 -30.98
N THR A 270 -12.93 0.23 -30.65
CA THR A 270 -11.47 0.34 -30.60
C THR A 270 -10.92 -0.35 -29.35
N MET A 271 -9.62 -0.68 -29.35
CA MET A 271 -8.85 -0.72 -28.10
C MET A 271 -8.97 0.66 -27.42
N GLN A 272 -8.54 0.97 -26.21
CA GLN A 272 -9.10 2.15 -25.47
C GLN A 272 -10.61 2.07 -25.18
N GLN A 273 -11.52 2.07 -26.16
CA GLN A 273 -12.97 1.95 -25.92
C GLN A 273 -13.28 0.65 -25.18
N PHE A 274 -12.65 -0.46 -25.56
CA PHE A 274 -12.76 -1.73 -24.85
C PHE A 274 -12.25 -1.65 -23.40
N GLN A 275 -11.09 -1.02 -23.19
CA GLN A 275 -10.49 -0.86 -21.85
C GLN A 275 -11.28 0.13 -20.96
N LYS A 276 -12.11 0.97 -21.57
CA LYS A 276 -13.00 1.93 -20.91
C LYS A 276 -14.48 1.51 -21.00
N SER A 277 -14.77 0.26 -21.37
CA SER A 277 -16.14 -0.24 -21.49
C SER A 277 -16.87 -0.25 -20.14
N ASP A 278 -18.19 -0.34 -20.17
CA ASP A 278 -19.00 -0.42 -18.94
C ASP A 278 -18.61 -1.63 -18.06
N SER A 279 -18.24 -2.76 -18.69
CA SER A 279 -17.74 -3.92 -17.95
C SER A 279 -16.41 -3.61 -17.27
N ALA A 280 -15.46 -3.03 -18.02
CA ALA A 280 -14.14 -2.66 -17.50
C ALA A 280 -14.26 -1.70 -16.30
N GLN A 281 -15.12 -0.67 -16.42
CA GLN A 281 -15.35 0.30 -15.34
C GLN A 281 -16.07 -0.31 -14.14
N LYS A 282 -17.06 -1.18 -14.36
CA LYS A 282 -17.75 -1.91 -13.29
C LYS A 282 -16.75 -2.73 -12.47
N TRP A 283 -15.92 -3.53 -13.14
CA TRP A 283 -15.01 -4.45 -12.45
C TRP A 283 -13.76 -3.77 -11.91
N LEU A 284 -13.32 -2.66 -12.49
CA LEU A 284 -12.29 -1.79 -11.90
C LEU A 284 -12.77 -1.21 -10.55
N ARG A 285 -14.01 -0.68 -10.50
CA ARG A 285 -14.61 -0.19 -9.25
C ARG A 285 -14.79 -1.29 -8.23
N PHE A 286 -15.32 -2.45 -8.64
CA PHE A 286 -15.41 -3.61 -7.77
C PHE A 286 -14.03 -4.02 -7.20
N ALA A 287 -12.99 -4.04 -8.03
CA ALA A 287 -11.64 -4.37 -7.59
C ALA A 287 -11.11 -3.36 -6.56
N ALA A 288 -11.22 -2.07 -6.86
CA ALA A 288 -10.67 -0.98 -6.04
C ALA A 288 -11.46 -0.74 -4.74
N ASP A 289 -12.80 -0.76 -4.82
CA ASP A 289 -13.67 -0.37 -3.72
C ASP A 289 -14.12 -1.58 -2.89
N ASP A 290 -14.49 -2.69 -3.52
CA ASP A 290 -15.06 -3.83 -2.80
C ASP A 290 -13.96 -4.84 -2.44
N LEU A 291 -13.32 -5.43 -3.44
CA LEU A 291 -12.42 -6.56 -3.28
C LEU A 291 -11.16 -6.21 -2.49
N ALA A 292 -10.51 -5.08 -2.80
CA ALA A 292 -9.29 -4.65 -2.10
C ALA A 292 -9.50 -4.50 -0.58
N ALA A 293 -10.65 -3.94 -0.19
CA ALA A 293 -10.97 -3.73 1.22
C ALA A 293 -11.50 -4.99 1.93
N LEU A 294 -11.88 -6.04 1.20
CA LEU A 294 -12.15 -7.37 1.76
C LEU A 294 -10.88 -8.22 1.90
N LEU A 295 -9.91 -8.06 1.00
CA LEU A 295 -8.61 -8.71 1.14
C LEU A 295 -7.86 -8.23 2.38
N TYR A 296 -7.98 -6.94 2.71
CA TYR A 296 -7.23 -6.34 3.81
C TYR A 296 -7.45 -7.05 5.18
N PRO A 297 -8.70 -7.29 5.64
CA PRO A 297 -8.95 -8.15 6.79
C PRO A 297 -8.50 -9.61 6.67
N ASN A 298 -8.48 -10.18 5.46
CA ASN A 298 -8.03 -11.56 5.25
C ASN A 298 -6.50 -11.70 5.30
N ILE A 299 -5.76 -10.65 4.93
CA ILE A 299 -4.31 -10.58 5.07
C ILE A 299 -3.92 -10.42 6.55
N CYS A 300 -4.71 -9.64 7.29
CA CYS A 300 -4.39 -9.21 8.66
C CYS A 300 -5.35 -9.80 9.71
N GLY A 301 -5.94 -10.97 9.43
CA GLY A 301 -6.97 -11.57 10.30
C GLY A 301 -6.44 -11.97 11.68
N SER A 302 -5.15 -12.28 11.76
CA SER A 302 -4.40 -12.45 13.00
C SER A 302 -3.11 -11.62 12.98
N LEU A 303 -2.50 -11.43 14.15
CA LEU A 303 -1.20 -10.78 14.25
C LEU A 303 -0.13 -11.57 13.48
N ARG A 304 -0.22 -12.90 13.47
CA ARG A 304 0.68 -13.77 12.70
C ARG A 304 0.51 -13.59 11.20
N ASP A 305 -0.72 -13.60 10.69
CA ASP A 305 -0.98 -13.37 9.27
C ASP A 305 -0.50 -11.98 8.83
N SER A 306 -0.72 -10.97 9.67
CA SER A 306 -0.22 -9.60 9.46
C SER A 306 1.31 -9.58 9.41
N TYR A 307 1.99 -10.33 10.26
CA TYR A 307 3.45 -10.42 10.29
C TYR A 307 4.02 -11.14 9.06
N ASP A 308 3.39 -12.23 8.65
CA ASP A 308 3.75 -12.98 7.44
C ASP A 308 3.54 -12.14 6.18
N ALA A 309 2.50 -11.29 6.14
CA ALA A 309 2.23 -10.36 5.04
C ALA A 309 3.37 -9.36 4.79
N PHE A 310 4.17 -9.02 5.81
CA PHE A 310 5.32 -8.11 5.67
C PHE A 310 6.65 -8.84 5.44
N LYS A 311 6.66 -10.17 5.31
CA LYS A 311 7.88 -10.95 5.08
C LYS A 311 8.61 -10.56 3.80
N TYR A 312 7.92 -9.98 2.81
CA TYR A 312 8.51 -9.48 1.56
C TYR A 312 9.63 -8.46 1.81
N VAL A 313 9.54 -7.67 2.89
CA VAL A 313 10.49 -6.61 3.25
C VAL A 313 11.91 -7.15 3.44
N LYS A 314 12.06 -8.43 3.81
CA LYS A 314 13.37 -9.09 3.95
C LYS A 314 14.18 -9.05 2.65
N ASN A 315 13.49 -9.06 1.52
CA ASN A 315 14.08 -9.12 0.18
C ASN A 315 14.23 -7.72 -0.47
N VAL A 316 13.98 -6.64 0.27
CA VAL A 316 14.13 -5.27 -0.25
C VAL A 316 15.57 -4.80 -0.01
N ASP A 317 16.38 -4.72 -1.06
CA ASP A 317 17.82 -4.41 -0.93
C ASP A 317 18.11 -2.99 -0.44
N SER A 318 17.19 -2.05 -0.69
CA SER A 318 17.33 -0.65 -0.27
C SER A 318 17.19 -0.43 1.24
N PHE A 319 16.73 -1.43 2.01
CA PHE A 319 16.48 -1.29 3.44
C PHE A 319 17.56 -1.96 4.29
N SER A 320 17.97 -1.31 5.39
CA SER A 320 18.86 -1.88 6.39
C SER A 320 18.18 -3.00 7.18
N ALA A 321 18.95 -3.87 7.85
CA ALA A 321 18.41 -4.98 8.64
C ALA A 321 17.42 -4.50 9.73
N LEU A 322 17.75 -3.40 10.42
CA LEU A 322 16.88 -2.79 11.42
C LEU A 322 15.60 -2.24 10.79
N GLN A 323 15.70 -1.53 9.65
CA GLN A 323 14.52 -1.03 8.93
C GLN A 323 13.59 -2.17 8.52
N LYS A 324 14.16 -3.28 8.01
CA LYS A 324 13.37 -4.45 7.63
C LYS A 324 12.61 -5.05 8.81
N MET A 325 13.29 -5.20 9.95
CA MET A 325 12.68 -5.70 11.18
C MET A 325 11.59 -4.76 11.71
N SER A 326 11.86 -3.45 11.78
CA SER A 326 10.90 -2.46 12.25
C SER A 326 9.67 -2.38 11.36
N ILE A 327 9.85 -2.35 10.03
CA ILE A 327 8.74 -2.35 9.08
C ILE A 327 7.92 -3.64 9.24
N GLN A 328 8.57 -4.79 9.40
CA GLN A 328 7.84 -6.06 9.53
C GLN A 328 7.02 -6.10 10.83
N SER A 329 7.61 -5.75 11.98
CA SER A 329 6.94 -5.83 13.28
C SER A 329 5.90 -4.71 13.46
N LEU A 330 6.26 -3.46 13.21
CA LEU A 330 5.37 -2.30 13.40
C LEU A 330 4.32 -2.23 12.29
N GLY A 331 4.69 -2.52 11.05
CA GLY A 331 3.75 -2.64 9.95
C GLY A 331 2.69 -3.69 10.23
N ALA A 332 3.10 -4.88 10.70
CA ALA A 332 2.15 -5.94 11.06
C ALA A 332 1.18 -5.51 12.18
N LEU A 333 1.68 -4.87 13.23
CA LEU A 333 0.84 -4.41 14.35
C LEU A 333 -0.16 -3.33 13.90
N ALA A 334 0.32 -2.30 13.20
CA ALA A 334 -0.52 -1.22 12.68
C ALA A 334 -1.60 -1.75 11.74
N MET A 335 -1.23 -2.69 10.86
CA MET A 335 -2.13 -3.28 9.88
C MET A 335 -3.17 -4.19 10.52
N TYR A 336 -2.80 -4.94 11.57
CA TYR A 336 -3.75 -5.72 12.37
C TYR A 336 -4.87 -4.85 12.96
N PHE A 337 -4.52 -3.71 13.57
CA PHE A 337 -5.52 -2.77 14.10
C PHE A 337 -6.33 -2.07 13.01
N ALA A 338 -5.67 -1.63 11.93
CA ALA A 338 -6.36 -1.06 10.79
C ALA A 338 -7.36 -2.06 10.17
N ALA A 339 -7.05 -3.36 10.16
CA ALA A 339 -7.93 -4.39 9.64
C ALA A 339 -9.18 -4.55 10.51
N ARG A 340 -9.04 -4.52 11.83
CA ARG A 340 -10.19 -4.47 12.77
C ARG A 340 -11.06 -3.24 12.54
N LYS A 341 -10.46 -2.08 12.27
CA LYS A 341 -11.19 -0.84 11.94
C LYS A 341 -11.97 -0.98 10.63
N VAL A 342 -11.37 -1.57 9.60
CA VAL A 342 -12.05 -1.87 8.33
C VAL A 342 -13.22 -2.83 8.55
N LYS A 343 -13.02 -3.92 9.32
CA LYS A 343 -14.10 -4.87 9.65
C LYS A 343 -15.29 -4.18 10.32
N SER A 344 -15.02 -3.37 11.35
CA SER A 344 -16.06 -2.63 12.05
C SER A 344 -16.79 -1.65 11.14
N LYS A 345 -16.06 -0.84 10.35
CA LYS A 345 -16.64 0.17 9.46
C LYS A 345 -17.51 -0.42 8.35
N ARG A 346 -17.14 -1.60 7.86
CA ARG A 346 -17.85 -2.30 6.79
C ARG A 346 -18.85 -3.34 7.28
N ASN A 347 -19.05 -3.44 8.60
CA ASN A 347 -19.89 -4.46 9.21
C ASN A 347 -19.52 -5.89 8.76
N ILE A 348 -18.22 -6.16 8.60
CA ILE A 348 -17.71 -7.48 8.25
C ILE A 348 -17.62 -8.31 9.53
N THR A 349 -18.52 -9.27 9.68
CA THR A 349 -18.55 -10.22 10.80
C THR A 349 -17.64 -11.41 10.54
N ASP A 350 -17.67 -11.96 9.32
CA ASP A 350 -16.79 -13.01 8.84
C ASP A 350 -16.08 -12.54 7.56
N GLU A 351 -14.78 -12.29 7.67
CA GLU A 351 -13.94 -11.82 6.58
C GLU A 351 -13.77 -12.85 5.46
N LYS A 352 -13.79 -14.14 5.78
CA LYS A 352 -13.62 -15.22 4.80
C LYS A 352 -14.90 -15.40 4.01
N GLU A 353 -16.05 -15.38 4.67
CA GLU A 353 -17.36 -15.42 4.04
C GLU A 353 -17.58 -14.18 3.16
N ALA A 354 -17.29 -12.98 3.66
CA ALA A 354 -17.44 -11.76 2.87
C ALA A 354 -16.54 -11.74 1.62
N LEU A 355 -15.30 -12.23 1.73
CA LEU A 355 -14.40 -12.38 0.57
C LEU A 355 -14.93 -13.43 -0.41
N LYS A 356 -15.45 -14.55 0.10
CA LYS A 356 -16.07 -15.60 -0.72
C LYS A 356 -17.28 -15.06 -1.49
N ASP A 357 -18.17 -14.32 -0.85
CA ASP A 357 -19.37 -13.73 -1.47
C ASP A 357 -18.99 -12.74 -2.58
N ALA A 358 -17.96 -11.92 -2.36
CA ALA A 358 -17.46 -11.02 -3.39
C ALA A 358 -16.92 -11.78 -4.62
N LEU A 359 -16.22 -12.89 -4.39
CA LEU A 359 -15.72 -13.75 -5.47
C LEU A 359 -16.85 -14.55 -6.15
N ASP A 360 -17.87 -14.98 -5.41
CA ASP A 360 -19.09 -15.59 -5.95
C ASP A 360 -19.83 -14.60 -6.87
N LYS A 361 -19.92 -13.34 -6.47
CA LYS A 361 -20.46 -12.26 -7.31
C LYS A 361 -19.65 -12.07 -8.59
N TYR A 362 -18.31 -12.03 -8.50
CA TYR A 362 -17.46 -11.92 -9.68
C TYR A 362 -17.60 -13.13 -10.61
N GLU A 363 -17.68 -14.33 -10.05
CA GLU A 363 -17.89 -15.56 -10.81
C GLU A 363 -19.23 -15.57 -11.55
N LEU A 364 -20.31 -15.22 -10.83
CA LEU A 364 -21.67 -15.21 -11.35
C LEU A 364 -21.87 -14.13 -12.41
N GLU A 365 -21.52 -12.88 -12.09
CA GLU A 365 -21.83 -11.74 -12.95
C GLU A 365 -20.73 -11.43 -13.96
N GLY A 366 -19.46 -11.57 -13.58
CA GLY A 366 -18.31 -11.24 -14.42
C GLY A 366 -17.99 -12.39 -15.37
N LEU A 367 -17.81 -13.58 -14.80
CA LEU A 367 -17.44 -14.77 -15.57
C LEU A 367 -18.65 -15.55 -16.08
N GLN A 368 -19.87 -15.10 -15.79
CA GLN A 368 -21.13 -15.76 -16.19
C GLN A 368 -21.17 -17.23 -15.76
N SER A 369 -20.73 -17.50 -14.54
CA SER A 369 -20.56 -18.85 -13.98
C SER A 369 -19.63 -19.73 -14.84
N GLY A 370 -18.53 -19.16 -15.33
CA GLY A 370 -17.52 -19.84 -16.14
C GLY A 370 -17.83 -19.92 -17.63
N LYS A 371 -18.97 -19.38 -18.09
CA LYS A 371 -19.28 -19.32 -19.54
C LYS A 371 -18.42 -18.31 -20.28
N SER A 372 -17.97 -17.27 -19.57
CA SER A 372 -17.08 -16.25 -20.12
C SER A 372 -15.66 -16.46 -19.64
N LEU A 373 -14.70 -16.29 -20.55
CA LEU A 373 -13.27 -16.42 -20.23
C LEU A 373 -12.73 -15.21 -19.47
N TYR A 374 -13.31 -14.03 -19.71
CA TYR A 374 -12.99 -12.74 -19.08
C TYR A 374 -14.28 -11.98 -18.76
N SER A 375 -14.20 -10.98 -17.88
CA SER A 375 -15.35 -10.22 -17.41
C SER A 375 -16.05 -9.40 -18.50
N SER A 376 -15.33 -9.05 -19.56
CA SER A 376 -15.86 -8.35 -20.75
C SER A 376 -16.73 -9.23 -21.66
N GLY A 377 -16.70 -10.55 -21.52
CA GLY A 377 -17.27 -11.46 -22.53
C GLY A 377 -16.33 -11.76 -23.69
N HIS A 378 -15.20 -11.07 -23.80
CA HIS A 378 -14.24 -11.27 -24.88
C HIS A 378 -13.56 -12.65 -24.75
N ALA A 379 -13.21 -13.26 -25.88
CA ALA A 379 -12.75 -14.66 -25.89
C ALA A 379 -11.26 -14.82 -25.58
N SER A 380 -10.45 -13.79 -25.78
CA SER A 380 -8.97 -13.94 -25.82
C SER A 380 -8.22 -12.91 -24.97
N SER A 381 -8.76 -11.70 -24.86
CA SER A 381 -8.13 -10.58 -24.16
C SER A 381 -8.92 -10.13 -22.92
N PRO A 382 -8.25 -9.91 -21.78
CA PRO A 382 -8.84 -9.22 -20.63
C PRO A 382 -8.99 -7.72 -20.90
N ASP A 383 -9.99 -7.11 -20.25
CA ASP A 383 -10.12 -5.66 -20.16
C ASP A 383 -9.48 -5.10 -18.87
N LEU A 384 -9.62 -3.79 -18.65
CA LEU A 384 -9.04 -3.13 -17.48
C LEU A 384 -9.68 -3.61 -16.16
N GLY A 385 -10.94 -4.05 -16.21
CA GLY A 385 -11.64 -4.62 -15.08
C GLY A 385 -11.04 -5.97 -14.69
N ASP A 386 -10.82 -6.87 -15.65
CA ASP A 386 -10.11 -8.12 -15.44
C ASP A 386 -8.69 -7.89 -14.88
N LEU A 387 -7.93 -6.96 -15.48
CA LEU A 387 -6.60 -6.59 -15.02
C LEU A 387 -6.61 -6.07 -13.58
N ALA A 388 -7.62 -5.29 -13.21
CA ALA A 388 -7.75 -4.76 -11.86
C ALA A 388 -8.08 -5.84 -10.83
N VAL A 389 -9.09 -6.68 -11.10
CA VAL A 389 -9.44 -7.81 -10.20
C VAL A 389 -8.23 -8.73 -10.05
N PHE A 390 -7.51 -9.02 -11.13
CA PHE A 390 -6.30 -9.83 -11.09
C PHE A 390 -5.20 -9.17 -10.27
N GLY A 391 -4.92 -7.88 -10.48
CA GLY A 391 -3.91 -7.14 -9.72
C GLY A 391 -4.19 -7.13 -8.22
N VAL A 392 -5.45 -6.92 -7.83
CA VAL A 392 -5.88 -6.98 -6.43
C VAL A 392 -5.61 -8.36 -5.82
N LEU A 393 -6.00 -9.45 -6.50
CA LEU A 393 -5.75 -10.81 -6.02
C LEU A 393 -4.27 -11.19 -6.04
N TYR A 394 -3.51 -10.71 -7.04
CA TYR A 394 -2.08 -10.95 -7.16
C TYR A 394 -1.26 -10.25 -6.07
N SER A 395 -1.75 -9.11 -5.54
CA SER A 395 -1.09 -8.37 -4.46
C SER A 395 -0.82 -9.18 -3.19
N VAL A 396 -1.58 -10.26 -3.00
CA VAL A 396 -1.50 -11.13 -1.82
C VAL A 396 -0.95 -12.52 -2.14
N ARG A 397 -0.42 -12.73 -3.35
CA ARG A 397 0.13 -14.03 -3.76
C ARG A 397 1.18 -14.53 -2.76
N GLY A 398 1.08 -15.80 -2.38
CA GLY A 398 1.96 -16.43 -1.39
C GLY A 398 1.52 -16.21 0.07
N LEU A 399 0.42 -15.51 0.31
CA LEU A 399 -0.20 -15.38 1.63
C LEU A 399 -1.42 -16.31 1.76
N ASN A 400 -1.82 -16.61 3.00
CA ASN A 400 -3.03 -17.38 3.30
C ASN A 400 -4.29 -16.79 2.66
N ALA A 401 -4.38 -15.45 2.57
CA ALA A 401 -5.49 -14.76 1.91
C ALA A 401 -5.62 -15.16 0.44
N HIS A 402 -4.51 -15.33 -0.28
CA HIS A 402 -4.52 -15.78 -1.69
C HIS A 402 -4.90 -17.26 -1.80
N HIS A 403 -4.33 -18.11 -0.94
CA HIS A 403 -4.70 -19.52 -0.90
C HIS A 403 -6.21 -19.70 -0.69
N ASN A 404 -6.81 -18.93 0.22
CA ASN A 404 -8.24 -18.97 0.51
C ASN A 404 -9.09 -18.37 -0.63
N ALA A 405 -8.62 -17.30 -1.28
CA ALA A 405 -9.33 -16.64 -2.36
C ALA A 405 -9.35 -17.48 -3.65
N ILE A 406 -8.24 -18.17 -3.96
CA ILE A 406 -8.00 -18.78 -5.27
C ILE A 406 -7.78 -20.29 -5.18
N GLU A 407 -6.81 -20.73 -4.38
CA GLU A 407 -6.32 -22.11 -4.45
C GLU A 407 -7.32 -23.12 -3.88
N SER A 408 -7.93 -22.79 -2.74
CA SER A 408 -8.90 -23.65 -2.03
C SER A 408 -10.33 -23.53 -2.55
N ARG A 409 -10.67 -22.42 -3.24
CA ARG A 409 -11.99 -22.18 -3.84
C ARG A 409 -12.28 -23.10 -5.02
N GLY A 410 -11.32 -23.24 -5.95
CA GLY A 410 -11.56 -23.90 -7.23
C GLY A 410 -12.50 -23.11 -8.16
N GLY A 411 -13.11 -23.80 -9.13
CA GLY A 411 -14.13 -23.22 -10.01
C GLY A 411 -13.61 -22.21 -11.04
N ALA A 412 -14.54 -21.44 -11.62
CA ALA A 412 -14.26 -20.57 -12.76
C ALA A 412 -13.30 -19.42 -12.42
N VAL A 413 -13.31 -18.94 -11.17
CA VAL A 413 -12.36 -17.90 -10.70
C VAL A 413 -10.92 -18.43 -10.69
N LYS A 414 -10.68 -19.68 -10.26
CA LYS A 414 -9.32 -20.26 -10.26
C LYS A 414 -8.80 -20.42 -11.68
N GLU A 415 -9.64 -20.92 -12.60
CA GLU A 415 -9.27 -21.07 -14.01
C GLU A 415 -9.02 -19.71 -14.68
N TRP A 416 -9.87 -18.72 -14.40
CA TRP A 416 -9.68 -17.34 -14.85
C TRP A 416 -8.37 -16.75 -14.31
N TYR A 417 -8.04 -16.96 -13.03
CA TYR A 417 -6.81 -16.47 -12.43
C TYR A 417 -5.56 -17.07 -13.09
N GLY A 418 -5.60 -18.37 -13.42
CA GLY A 418 -4.54 -19.04 -14.18
C GLY A 418 -4.35 -18.44 -15.58
N ARG A 419 -5.45 -18.17 -16.30
CA ARG A 419 -5.40 -17.47 -17.60
C ARG A 419 -4.84 -16.05 -17.48
N MET A 420 -5.27 -15.30 -16.48
CA MET A 420 -4.76 -13.94 -16.22
C MET A 420 -3.27 -13.95 -15.89
N SER A 421 -2.79 -14.93 -15.11
CA SER A 421 -1.37 -15.08 -14.81
C SER A 421 -0.54 -15.30 -16.08
N MET A 422 -1.03 -16.10 -17.02
CA MET A 422 -0.40 -16.26 -18.34
C MET A 422 -0.42 -14.96 -19.15
N GLN A 423 -1.56 -14.26 -19.21
CA GLN A 423 -1.72 -13.04 -19.99
C GLN A 423 -0.90 -11.86 -19.47
N VAL A 424 -0.76 -11.74 -18.15
CA VAL A 424 -0.10 -10.60 -17.50
C VAL A 424 1.38 -10.90 -17.28
N LEU A 425 1.72 -12.07 -16.76
CA LEU A 425 3.07 -12.41 -16.30
C LEU A 425 3.84 -13.29 -17.29
N GLY A 426 3.15 -13.98 -18.21
CA GLY A 426 3.79 -14.96 -19.10
C GLY A 426 4.23 -16.25 -18.39
N VAL A 427 3.69 -16.54 -17.22
CA VAL A 427 4.06 -17.70 -16.38
C VAL A 427 2.83 -18.57 -16.12
N GLN A 428 2.97 -19.88 -16.24
CA GLN A 428 1.94 -20.85 -15.90
C GLN A 428 1.90 -20.99 -14.38
N THR A 429 0.72 -20.82 -13.77
CA THR A 429 0.55 -21.09 -12.34
C THR A 429 0.49 -22.59 -12.13
N ASP A 430 1.40 -23.12 -11.31
CA ASP A 430 1.44 -24.53 -10.90
C ASP A 430 0.18 -24.99 -10.14
#